data_AF-A0A8J2TI94-F1
#
_entry.id   AF-A0A8J2TI94-F1
#
_cell.length_a   1.000
_cell.length_b   1.000
_cell.length_c   1.000
_cell.angle_alpha   90.00
_cell.angle_beta   90.00
_cell.angle_gamma   90.00
#
_symmetry.space_group_name_H-M   'P 1'
#
loop_
_entity.id
_entity.type
_entity.pdbx_description
1 polymer ?
#
loop_
_entity_poly.entity_id
_entity_poly.type
_entity_poly.pdbx_seq_one_letter_code
_entity_poly.pdbx_strand_id
1 'polypeptide(L)'
;MVVTLDNTKRQAIAMELADLKALQELLIANEQKLLPIAGSDTEIQNRLNDFLRDDQENLNVINGVLGKLDGGSVQPRDTMDQYIEQVKRLMDGDELTPYQKFSAHERIKHQTVMTGLIVHKASQTIEDNELKDAIAPLNQVNFKNRAHQEQLKGILEVLGTRELTGKDPDQSVWARTQDAVAALRGVFDGLTQ
;
A
#
# COMPACT_ATOMS: atom_id res chain seq x y z
N MET A 1 -29.74 22.11 4.41
CA MET A 1 -29.57 20.65 4.60
C MET A 1 -28.50 20.09 3.67
N VAL A 2 -28.49 20.42 2.36
CA VAL A 2 -27.46 20.00 1.39
C VAL A 2 -26.04 20.46 1.77
N VAL A 3 -25.84 21.76 2.07
CA VAL A 3 -24.53 22.31 2.47
C VAL A 3 -23.95 21.64 3.72
N THR A 4 -24.79 21.32 4.71
CA THR A 4 -24.36 20.61 5.94
C THR A 4 -23.93 19.18 5.63
N LEU A 5 -24.65 18.50 4.73
CA LEU A 5 -24.33 17.15 4.30
C LEU A 5 -22.99 17.10 3.54
N ASP A 6 -22.73 18.09 2.68
CA ASP A 6 -21.48 18.15 1.91
C ASP A 6 -20.28 18.49 2.79
N ASN A 7 -20.45 19.34 3.81
CA ASN A 7 -19.41 19.56 4.83
C ASN A 7 -19.07 18.29 5.60
N THR A 8 -20.07 17.49 5.99
CA THR A 8 -19.83 16.20 6.66
C THR A 8 -19.09 15.21 5.76
N LYS A 9 -19.45 15.13 4.47
CA LYS A 9 -18.76 14.27 3.50
C LYS A 9 -17.32 14.72 3.27
N ARG A 10 -17.10 16.04 3.13
CA ARG A 10 -15.76 16.63 2.98
C ARG A 10 -14.87 16.30 4.16
N GLN A 11 -15.39 16.43 5.39
CA GLN A 11 -14.68 16.07 6.61
C GLN A 11 -14.37 14.57 6.68
N ALA A 12 -15.30 13.71 6.26
CA ALA A 12 -15.05 12.27 6.20
C ALA A 12 -13.93 11.91 5.22
N ILE A 13 -13.87 12.56 4.05
CA ILE A 13 -12.79 12.39 3.08
C ILE A 13 -11.46 12.91 3.64
N ALA A 14 -11.46 14.07 4.29
CA ALA A 14 -10.26 14.62 4.91
C ALA A 14 -9.69 13.69 6.00
N MET A 15 -10.56 13.07 6.80
CA MET A 15 -10.17 12.09 7.82
C MET A 15 -9.62 10.79 7.20
N GLU A 16 -10.23 10.26 6.14
CA GLU A 16 -9.68 9.11 5.40
C GLU A 16 -8.33 9.44 4.75
N LEU A 17 -8.13 10.69 4.32
CA LEU A 17 -6.85 11.16 3.80
C LEU A 17 -5.78 11.31 4.89
N ALA A 18 -6.16 11.70 6.11
CA ALA A 18 -5.26 11.71 7.26
C ALA A 18 -4.82 10.29 7.64
N ASP A 19 -5.73 9.32 7.60
CA ASP A 19 -5.43 7.90 7.74
C ASP A 19 -4.49 7.41 6.62
N LEU A 20 -4.71 7.83 5.37
CA LEU A 20 -3.81 7.53 4.24
C LEU A 20 -2.39 8.06 4.48
N LYS A 21 -2.26 9.29 5.00
CA LYS A 21 -0.97 9.86 5.38
C LYS A 21 -0.27 9.00 6.43
N ALA A 22 -1.00 8.60 7.47
CA ALA A 22 -0.43 7.78 8.55
C ALA A 22 0.03 6.39 8.03
N LEU A 23 -0.74 5.78 7.11
CA LEU A 23 -0.32 4.56 6.42
C LEU A 23 0.93 4.78 5.55
N GLN A 24 1.01 5.90 4.84
CA GLN A 24 2.18 6.25 4.02
C GLN A 24 3.45 6.42 4.87
N GLU A 25 3.33 7.04 6.05
CA GLU A 25 4.43 7.16 7.02
C GLU A 25 4.85 5.79 7.57
N LEU A 26 3.89 4.91 7.83
CA LEU A 26 4.16 3.53 8.25
C LEU A 26 4.85 2.72 7.15
N LEU A 27 4.49 2.89 5.87
CA LEU A 27 5.16 2.22 4.75
C LEU A 27 6.64 2.60 4.70
N ILE A 28 6.94 3.89 4.74
CA ILE A 28 8.32 4.42 4.76
C ILE A 28 9.11 3.83 5.93
N ALA A 29 8.53 3.84 7.13
CA ALA A 29 9.18 3.29 8.32
C ALA A 29 9.43 1.77 8.19
N ASN A 30 8.51 1.04 7.58
CA ASN A 30 8.66 -0.39 7.34
C ASN A 30 9.71 -0.68 6.26
N GLU A 31 9.75 0.07 5.16
CA GLU A 31 10.76 -0.08 4.10
C GLU A 31 12.17 0.12 4.64
N GLN A 32 12.38 1.12 5.50
CA GLN A 32 13.65 1.34 6.19
C GLN A 32 14.08 0.14 7.05
N LYS A 33 13.13 -0.55 7.69
CA LYS A 33 13.39 -1.77 8.48
C LYS A 33 13.59 -3.01 7.62
N LEU A 34 12.90 -3.09 6.48
CA LEU A 34 12.99 -4.23 5.55
C LEU A 34 14.29 -4.23 4.73
N LEU A 35 14.85 -3.05 4.42
CA LEU A 35 16.12 -2.92 3.71
C LEU A 35 17.28 -3.75 4.31
N PRO A 36 17.57 -3.69 5.62
CA PRO A 36 18.59 -4.55 6.22
C PRO A 36 18.16 -6.02 6.28
N ILE A 37 16.86 -6.32 6.39
CA ILE A 37 16.34 -7.70 6.41
C ILE A 37 16.52 -8.38 5.05
N ALA A 38 16.46 -7.64 3.95
CA ALA A 38 16.76 -8.15 2.60
C ALA A 38 18.20 -8.69 2.47
N GLY A 39 19.10 -8.31 3.37
CA GLY A 39 20.44 -8.90 3.49
C GLY A 39 21.30 -8.64 2.26
N SER A 40 21.71 -9.70 1.56
CA SER A 40 22.53 -9.61 0.35
C SER A 40 21.73 -9.69 -0.95
N ASP A 41 20.40 -9.74 -0.89
CA ASP A 41 19.56 -9.75 -2.09
C ASP A 41 19.48 -8.35 -2.69
N THR A 42 20.37 -8.06 -3.64
CA THR A 42 20.51 -6.76 -4.26
C THR A 42 19.29 -6.37 -5.10
N GLU A 43 18.56 -7.34 -5.66
CA GLU A 43 17.35 -7.06 -6.42
C GLU A 43 16.22 -6.57 -5.51
N ILE A 44 15.99 -7.29 -4.39
CA ILE A 44 15.00 -6.87 -3.39
C ILE A 44 15.38 -5.52 -2.79
N GLN A 45 16.68 -5.30 -2.49
CA GLN A 45 17.15 -4.01 -1.98
C GLN A 45 16.92 -2.87 -2.97
N ASN A 46 17.21 -3.06 -4.26
CA ASN A 46 16.98 -2.03 -5.27
C ASN A 46 15.50 -1.66 -5.36
N ARG A 47 14.61 -2.65 -5.38
CA ARG A 47 13.15 -2.42 -5.39
C ARG A 47 12.69 -1.68 -4.14
N LEU A 48 13.15 -2.07 -2.95
CA LEU A 48 12.84 -1.37 -1.70
C LEU A 48 13.35 0.07 -1.67
N ASN A 49 14.53 0.34 -2.23
CA ASN A 49 15.04 1.72 -2.34
C ASN A 49 14.20 2.56 -3.30
N ASP A 50 13.75 1.98 -4.42
CA ASP A 50 12.83 2.64 -5.35
C ASP A 50 11.48 2.93 -4.67
N PHE A 51 10.94 1.97 -3.91
CA PHE A 51 9.73 2.17 -3.10
C PHE A 51 9.91 3.31 -2.12
N LEU A 52 10.98 3.30 -1.33
CA LEU A 52 11.24 4.30 -0.31
C LEU A 52 11.34 5.71 -0.90
N ARG A 53 12.01 5.87 -2.04
CA ARG A 53 12.08 7.16 -2.74
C ARG A 53 10.69 7.61 -3.20
N ASP A 54 9.97 6.74 -3.87
CA ASP A 54 8.64 7.03 -4.39
C ASP A 54 7.63 7.34 -3.27
N ASP A 55 7.72 6.62 -2.15
CA ASP A 55 6.84 6.77 -1.00
C ASP A 55 7.11 8.07 -0.23
N GLN A 56 8.36 8.50 -0.15
CA GLN A 56 8.70 9.84 0.36
C GLN A 56 8.14 10.95 -0.53
N GLU A 57 8.21 10.80 -1.85
CA GLU A 57 7.57 11.72 -2.79
C GLU A 57 6.05 11.70 -2.64
N ASN A 58 5.45 10.52 -2.50
CA ASN A 58 4.01 10.35 -2.29
C ASN A 58 3.54 11.03 -1.00
N LEU A 59 4.31 10.92 0.09
CA LEU A 59 4.01 11.59 1.34
C LEU A 59 3.96 13.12 1.17
N ASN A 60 4.88 13.70 0.38
CA ASN A 60 4.85 15.13 0.08
C ASN A 60 3.59 15.53 -0.69
N VAL A 61 3.15 14.70 -1.65
CA VAL A 61 1.89 14.92 -2.38
C VAL A 61 0.70 14.86 -1.43
N ILE A 62 0.61 13.81 -0.61
CA ILE A 62 -0.48 13.64 0.37
C ILE A 62 -0.56 14.82 1.34
N ASN A 63 0.58 15.29 1.86
CA ASN A 63 0.65 16.47 2.71
C ASN A 63 0.16 17.74 1.99
N GLY A 64 0.51 17.90 0.71
CA GLY A 64 0.02 19.00 -0.12
C GLY A 64 -1.50 18.98 -0.32
N VAL A 65 -2.10 17.79 -0.48
CA VAL A 65 -3.56 17.62 -0.59
C VAL A 65 -4.25 17.94 0.75
N LEU A 66 -3.74 17.42 1.87
CA LEU A 66 -4.26 17.71 3.22
C LEU A 66 -4.19 19.20 3.56
N GLY A 67 -3.10 19.86 3.18
CA GLY A 67 -2.92 21.31 3.39
C GLY A 67 -4.00 22.14 2.69
N LYS A 68 -4.44 21.73 1.50
CA LYS A 68 -5.51 22.40 0.75
C LYS A 68 -6.91 22.16 1.31
N LEU A 69 -7.13 21.06 2.01
CA LEU A 69 -8.46 20.68 2.49
C LEU A 69 -8.86 21.46 3.73
N ASP A 70 -8.09 21.37 4.81
CA ASP A 70 -8.45 21.99 6.11
C ASP A 70 -7.21 22.57 6.81
N GLY A 71 -6.25 23.08 6.03
CA GLY A 71 -4.98 23.59 6.55
C GLY A 71 -4.09 22.52 7.19
N GLY A 72 -4.33 21.24 6.88
CA GLY A 72 -3.59 20.10 7.45
C GLY A 72 -3.91 19.78 8.91
N SER A 73 -5.00 20.33 9.47
CA SER A 73 -5.35 20.15 10.90
C SER A 73 -5.97 18.79 11.24
N VAL A 74 -6.54 18.09 10.24
CA VAL A 74 -7.20 16.81 10.44
C VAL A 74 -6.18 15.73 10.79
N GLN A 75 -6.44 15.05 11.91
CA GLN A 75 -5.61 13.95 12.41
C GLN A 75 -6.18 12.59 11.95
N PRO A 76 -5.34 11.54 11.88
CA PRO A 76 -5.83 10.19 11.69
C PRO A 76 -6.75 9.77 12.85
N ARG A 77 -7.51 8.71 12.64
CA ARG A 77 -8.38 8.14 13.67
C ARG A 77 -7.55 7.43 14.74
N ASP A 78 -8.02 7.43 15.98
CA ASP A 78 -7.40 6.68 17.08
C ASP A 78 -7.24 5.19 16.76
N THR A 79 -8.20 4.60 16.03
CA THR A 79 -8.14 3.19 15.60
C THR A 79 -7.03 2.96 14.57
N MET A 80 -6.70 3.95 13.75
CA MET A 80 -5.57 3.90 12.83
C MET A 80 -4.25 3.96 13.60
N ASP A 81 -4.15 4.83 14.61
CA ASP A 81 -2.95 4.92 15.46
C ASP A 81 -2.70 3.61 16.22
N GLN A 82 -3.75 3.00 16.80
CA GLN A 82 -3.67 1.69 17.44
C GLN A 82 -3.24 0.59 16.48
N TYR A 83 -3.71 0.62 15.23
CA TYR A 83 -3.27 -0.32 14.20
C TYR A 83 -1.79 -0.13 13.87
N ILE A 84 -1.36 1.11 13.66
CA ILE A 84 0.03 1.47 13.36
C ILE A 84 0.96 1.02 14.48
N GLU A 85 0.59 1.23 15.74
CA GLU A 85 1.37 0.81 16.91
C GLU A 85 1.54 -0.71 16.94
N GLN A 86 0.47 -1.46 16.70
CA GLN A 86 0.53 -2.92 16.64
C GLN A 86 1.42 -3.43 15.50
N VAL A 87 1.32 -2.83 14.31
CA VAL A 87 2.20 -3.16 13.20
C VAL A 87 3.65 -2.86 13.55
N LYS A 88 3.94 -1.68 14.10
CA LYS A 88 5.32 -1.30 14.49
C LYS A 88 5.91 -2.32 15.46
N ARG A 89 5.15 -2.72 16.50
CA ARG A 89 5.58 -3.75 17.45
C ARG A 89 5.96 -5.06 16.74
N LEU A 90 5.11 -5.55 15.84
CA LEU A 90 5.36 -6.80 15.10
C LEU A 90 6.55 -6.69 14.12
N MET A 91 6.76 -5.52 13.53
CA MET A 91 7.88 -5.28 12.64
C MET A 91 9.21 -5.18 13.40
N ASP A 92 9.19 -4.63 14.61
CA ASP A 92 10.37 -4.47 15.49
C ASP A 92 10.74 -5.74 16.26
N GLY A 93 9.76 -6.58 16.59
CA GLY A 93 9.99 -7.81 17.31
C GLY A 93 10.48 -8.97 16.44
N ASP A 94 10.70 -10.12 17.09
CA ASP A 94 11.22 -11.34 16.47
C ASP A 94 10.12 -12.39 16.23
N GLU A 95 8.85 -12.03 16.45
CA GLU A 95 7.71 -12.95 16.28
C GLU A 95 7.43 -13.27 14.81
N LEU A 96 7.88 -12.41 13.89
CA LEU A 96 7.69 -12.58 12.45
C LEU A 96 8.99 -13.01 11.77
N THR A 97 8.89 -14.02 10.91
CA THR A 97 9.97 -14.36 9.98
C THR A 97 10.22 -13.21 8.98
N PRO A 98 11.38 -13.18 8.30
CA PRO A 98 11.61 -12.21 7.23
C PRO A 98 10.48 -12.18 6.20
N TYR A 99 10.06 -13.33 5.67
CA TYR A 99 8.93 -13.40 4.72
C TYR A 99 7.65 -12.78 5.30
N GLN A 100 7.32 -13.10 6.56
CA GLN A 100 6.12 -12.59 7.21
C GLN A 100 6.15 -11.06 7.40
N LYS A 101 7.33 -10.47 7.65
CA LYS A 101 7.50 -9.00 7.71
C LYS A 101 7.26 -8.34 6.35
N PHE A 102 7.79 -8.92 5.26
CA PHE A 102 7.50 -8.45 3.91
C PHE A 102 6.02 -8.60 3.55
N SER A 103 5.38 -9.70 3.96
CA SER A 103 3.94 -9.92 3.76
C SER A 103 3.08 -8.95 4.56
N ALA A 104 3.48 -8.60 5.79
CA ALA A 104 2.83 -7.53 6.56
C ALA A 104 2.94 -6.17 5.84
N HIS A 105 4.11 -5.85 5.29
CA HIS A 105 4.30 -4.63 4.50
C HIS A 105 3.44 -4.60 3.22
N GLU A 106 3.32 -5.71 2.49
CA GLU A 106 2.44 -5.80 1.31
C GLU A 106 0.98 -5.53 1.66
N ARG A 107 0.48 -6.08 2.78
CA ARG A 107 -0.90 -5.81 3.25
C ARG A 107 -1.15 -4.33 3.50
N ILE A 108 -0.17 -3.62 4.08
CA ILE A 108 -0.26 -2.17 4.32
C ILE A 108 -0.21 -1.40 3.00
N LYS A 109 0.64 -1.82 2.04
CA LYS A 109 0.69 -1.20 0.71
C LYS A 109 -0.64 -1.37 -0.02
N HIS A 110 -1.24 -2.56 0.04
CA HIS A 110 -2.57 -2.83 -0.50
C HIS A 110 -3.64 -1.92 0.14
N GLN A 111 -3.65 -1.82 1.47
CA GLN A 111 -4.57 -0.92 2.18
C GLN A 111 -4.39 0.53 1.74
N THR A 112 -3.15 1.01 1.63
CA THR A 112 -2.80 2.37 1.18
C THR A 112 -3.34 2.64 -0.23
N VAL A 113 -3.17 1.70 -1.17
CA VAL A 113 -3.76 1.79 -2.52
C VAL A 113 -5.28 1.89 -2.44
N MET A 114 -5.92 0.98 -1.70
CA MET A 114 -7.37 0.94 -1.63
C MET A 114 -7.96 2.21 -1.01
N THR A 115 -7.36 2.71 0.07
CA THR A 115 -7.73 3.97 0.71
C THR A 115 -7.61 5.15 -0.26
N GLY A 116 -6.48 5.29 -0.96
CA GLY A 116 -6.28 6.38 -1.93
C GLY A 116 -7.27 6.34 -3.10
N LEU A 117 -7.69 5.14 -3.52
CA LEU A 117 -8.73 4.97 -4.54
C LEU A 117 -10.12 5.31 -4.05
N ILE A 118 -10.45 4.94 -2.81
CA ILE A 118 -11.73 5.28 -2.19
C ILE A 118 -11.83 6.80 -2.02
N VAL A 119 -10.79 7.46 -1.53
CA VAL A 119 -10.73 8.94 -1.43
C VAL A 119 -10.97 9.61 -2.78
N HIS A 120 -10.25 9.15 -3.82
CA HIS A 120 -10.44 9.68 -5.18
C HIS A 120 -11.85 9.44 -5.71
N LYS A 121 -12.42 8.26 -5.49
CA LYS A 121 -13.78 7.93 -5.96
C LYS A 121 -14.84 8.71 -5.18
N ALA A 122 -14.66 8.89 -3.88
CA ALA A 122 -15.58 9.64 -3.03
C ALA A 122 -15.61 11.12 -3.41
N SER A 123 -14.46 11.73 -3.73
CA SER A 123 -14.44 13.13 -4.16
C SER A 123 -15.20 13.37 -5.47
N GLN A 124 -15.23 12.37 -6.37
CA GLN A 124 -15.99 12.46 -7.61
C GLN A 124 -17.51 12.54 -7.41
N THR A 125 -18.04 12.05 -6.28
CA THR A 125 -19.49 12.01 -6.03
C THR A 125 -20.03 13.26 -5.32
N ILE A 126 -19.16 14.15 -4.84
CA ILE A 126 -19.54 15.40 -4.17
C ILE A 126 -19.63 16.54 -5.19
N GLU A 127 -20.55 17.48 -5.02
CA GLU A 127 -20.65 18.69 -5.84
C GLU A 127 -19.68 19.80 -5.37
N ASP A 128 -18.44 19.42 -5.06
CA ASP A 128 -17.35 20.32 -4.62
C ASP A 128 -16.17 20.19 -5.60
N ASN A 129 -16.03 21.15 -6.51
CA ASN A 129 -14.96 21.15 -7.50
C ASN A 129 -13.60 21.49 -6.89
N GLU A 130 -13.55 22.29 -5.82
CA GLU A 130 -12.30 22.64 -5.14
C GLU A 130 -11.70 21.40 -4.47
N LEU A 131 -12.53 20.59 -3.82
CA LEU A 131 -12.15 19.29 -3.27
C LEU A 131 -11.62 18.34 -4.35
N LYS A 132 -12.30 18.25 -5.50
CA LYS A 132 -11.86 17.40 -6.62
C LYS A 132 -10.49 17.80 -7.14
N ASP A 133 -10.29 19.10 -7.35
CA ASP A 133 -9.01 19.66 -7.82
C ASP A 133 -7.90 19.49 -6.79
N ALA A 134 -8.23 19.64 -5.49
CA ALA A 134 -7.30 19.38 -4.41
C ALA A 134 -6.83 17.93 -4.38
N ILE A 135 -7.73 16.96 -4.62
CA ILE A 135 -7.45 15.51 -4.57
C ILE A 135 -6.83 14.96 -5.86
N ALA A 136 -6.97 15.63 -7.00
CA ALA A 136 -6.46 15.17 -8.29
C ALA A 136 -5.00 14.65 -8.28
N PRO A 137 -4.05 15.26 -7.55
CA PRO A 137 -2.68 14.75 -7.44
C PRO A 137 -2.55 13.33 -6.86
N LEU A 138 -3.51 12.85 -6.06
CA LEU A 138 -3.49 11.48 -5.51
C LEU A 138 -3.55 10.40 -6.60
N ASN A 139 -3.95 10.73 -7.83
CA ASN A 139 -3.89 9.79 -8.95
C ASN A 139 -2.46 9.30 -9.22
N GLN A 140 -1.45 10.16 -9.08
CA GLN A 140 -0.06 9.78 -9.23
C GLN A 140 0.38 8.83 -8.11
N VAL A 141 0.01 9.16 -6.86
CA VAL A 141 0.27 8.31 -5.68
C VAL A 141 -0.34 6.91 -5.88
N ASN A 142 -1.61 6.85 -6.29
CA ASN A 142 -2.32 5.61 -6.57
C ASN A 142 -1.70 4.80 -7.71
N PHE A 143 -1.11 5.46 -8.72
CA PHE A 143 -0.42 4.78 -9.81
C PHE A 143 0.89 4.14 -9.34
N LYS A 144 1.74 4.91 -8.63
CA LYS A 144 3.01 4.42 -8.08
C LYS A 144 2.79 3.27 -7.10
N ASN A 145 1.86 3.42 -6.15
CA ASN A 145 1.59 2.39 -5.15
C ASN A 145 1.08 1.07 -5.77
N ARG A 146 0.33 1.12 -6.88
CA ARG A 146 -0.06 -0.10 -7.62
C ARG A 146 1.14 -0.80 -8.28
N ALA A 147 2.05 -0.02 -8.85
CA ALA A 147 3.27 -0.58 -9.43
C ALA A 147 4.12 -1.27 -8.34
N HIS A 148 4.24 -0.65 -7.17
CA HIS A 148 4.90 -1.26 -6.01
C HIS A 148 4.20 -2.53 -5.55
N GLN A 149 2.86 -2.54 -5.47
CA GLN A 149 2.10 -3.73 -5.09
C GLN A 149 2.40 -4.91 -6.02
N GLU A 150 2.49 -4.67 -7.33
CA GLU A 150 2.86 -5.72 -8.28
C GLU A 150 4.29 -6.22 -8.07
N GLN A 151 5.24 -5.32 -7.84
CA GLN A 151 6.62 -5.69 -7.55
C GLN A 151 6.77 -6.46 -6.21
N LEU A 152 5.97 -6.13 -5.19
CA LEU A 152 5.94 -6.82 -3.90
C LEU A 152 5.50 -8.27 -4.04
N LYS A 153 4.56 -8.60 -4.94
CA LYS A 153 4.18 -10.00 -5.20
C LYS A 153 5.39 -10.85 -5.61
N GLY A 154 6.22 -10.33 -6.51
CA GLY A 154 7.45 -11.03 -6.93
C GLY A 154 8.46 -11.18 -5.79
N ILE A 155 8.58 -10.18 -4.90
CA ILE A 155 9.44 -10.28 -3.70
C ILE A 155 8.91 -11.38 -2.76
N LEU A 156 7.59 -11.43 -2.54
CA LEU A 156 6.96 -12.44 -1.67
C LEU A 156 7.09 -13.86 -2.24
N GLU A 157 7.00 -14.02 -3.56
CA GLU A 157 7.24 -15.29 -4.22
C GLU A 157 8.67 -15.80 -3.95
N VAL A 158 9.67 -14.94 -4.10
CA VAL A 158 11.09 -15.28 -3.83
C VAL A 158 11.30 -15.62 -2.36
N LEU A 159 10.92 -14.71 -1.46
CA LEU A 159 11.17 -14.90 -0.03
C LEU A 159 10.39 -16.09 0.54
N GLY A 160 9.12 -16.24 0.15
CA GLY A 160 8.29 -17.36 0.60
C GLY A 160 8.79 -18.70 0.09
N THR A 161 9.19 -18.80 -1.18
CA THR A 161 9.75 -20.04 -1.73
C THR A 161 11.06 -20.40 -1.04
N ARG A 162 11.95 -19.42 -0.82
CA ARG A 162 13.21 -19.64 -0.09
C ARG A 162 12.97 -20.08 1.35
N GLU A 163 12.04 -19.45 2.05
CA GLU A 163 11.72 -19.81 3.44
C GLU A 163 11.17 -21.24 3.55
N LEU A 164 10.29 -21.64 2.63
CA LEU A 164 9.65 -22.96 2.67
C LEU A 164 10.54 -24.09 2.14
N THR A 165 11.43 -23.81 1.19
CA THR A 165 12.13 -24.86 0.43
C THR A 165 13.66 -24.76 0.48
N GLY A 166 14.20 -23.63 0.92
CA GLY A 166 15.63 -23.31 0.83
C GLY A 166 16.13 -23.02 -0.59
N LYS A 167 15.23 -22.82 -1.57
CA LYS A 167 15.56 -22.61 -2.98
C LYS A 167 14.89 -21.37 -3.56
N ASP A 168 15.47 -20.84 -4.63
CA ASP A 168 14.84 -19.80 -5.45
C ASP A 168 13.66 -20.35 -6.27
N PRO A 169 12.59 -19.56 -6.48
CA PRO A 169 11.54 -19.90 -7.43
C PRO A 169 12.07 -19.87 -8.88
N ASP A 170 11.54 -20.73 -9.74
CA ASP A 170 11.79 -20.63 -11.18
C ASP A 170 10.96 -19.49 -11.76
N GLN A 171 11.59 -18.33 -11.97
CA GLN A 171 10.91 -17.15 -12.54
C GLN A 171 11.05 -17.05 -14.07
N SER A 172 11.47 -18.13 -14.75
CA SER A 172 11.58 -18.13 -16.21
C SER A 172 10.23 -17.91 -16.91
N VAL A 173 10.26 -17.43 -18.17
CA VAL A 173 9.05 -17.23 -18.98
C VAL A 173 8.23 -18.53 -19.11
N TRP A 174 8.91 -19.67 -19.13
CA TRP A 174 8.27 -20.98 -19.22
C TRP A 174 7.52 -21.35 -17.94
N ALA A 175 8.14 -21.14 -16.76
CA ALA A 175 7.48 -21.36 -15.48
C ALA A 175 6.23 -20.47 -15.33
N ARG A 176 6.33 -19.18 -15.65
CA ARG A 176 5.16 -18.27 -15.64
C ARG A 176 4.04 -18.70 -16.58
N THR A 177 4.38 -19.30 -17.73
CA THR A 177 3.38 -19.86 -18.65
C THR A 177 2.69 -21.08 -18.05
N GLN A 178 3.45 -21.95 -17.38
CA GLN A 178 2.89 -23.11 -16.68
C GLN A 178 1.97 -22.67 -15.53
N ASP A 179 2.35 -21.65 -14.76
CA ASP A 179 1.52 -21.10 -13.69
C ASP A 179 0.19 -20.54 -14.22
N ALA A 180 0.23 -19.80 -15.34
CA ALA A 180 -0.98 -19.29 -15.98
C ALA A 180 -1.90 -20.43 -16.46
N VAL A 181 -1.34 -21.49 -17.03
CA VAL A 181 -2.10 -22.69 -17.44
C VAL A 181 -2.68 -23.41 -16.23
N ALA A 182 -1.91 -23.55 -15.14
CA ALA A 182 -2.36 -24.18 -13.91
C ALA A 182 -3.50 -23.40 -13.24
N ALA A 183 -3.40 -22.08 -13.19
CA ALA A 183 -4.46 -21.20 -12.69
C ALA A 183 -5.75 -21.36 -13.50
N LEU A 184 -5.65 -21.40 -14.84
CA LEU A 184 -6.80 -21.64 -15.71
C LEU A 184 -7.42 -23.02 -15.48
N ARG A 185 -6.61 -24.07 -15.35
CA ARG A 185 -7.09 -25.43 -15.03
C ARG A 185 -7.86 -25.45 -13.71
N GLY A 186 -7.33 -24.81 -12.66
CA GLY A 186 -8.01 -24.71 -11.37
C GLY A 186 -9.40 -24.05 -11.45
N VAL A 187 -9.55 -23.03 -12.30
CA VAL A 187 -10.86 -22.40 -12.56
C VAL A 187 -11.83 -23.38 -13.23
N PHE A 188 -11.37 -24.14 -14.24
CA PHE A 188 -12.23 -25.10 -14.93
C PHE A 188 -12.58 -26.32 -14.06
N ASP A 189 -11.63 -26.83 -13.29
CA ASP A 189 -11.87 -27.93 -12.34
C ASP A 189 -12.90 -27.52 -11.28
N GLY A 190 -12.83 -26.27 -10.78
CA GLY A 190 -13.82 -25.71 -9.86
C GLY A 190 -15.22 -25.49 -10.44
N LEU A 191 -15.38 -25.45 -11.77
CA LEU A 191 -16.69 -25.34 -12.45
C LEU A 191 -17.34 -26.69 -12.77
N THR A 192 -16.58 -27.78 -12.61
CA THR A 192 -17.01 -29.16 -12.91
C THR A 192 -17.28 -29.98 -11.64
N GLN A 193 -17.14 -29.37 -10.47
CA GLN A 193 -17.65 -29.84 -9.17
C GLN A 193 -18.96 -29.14 -8.82
#